data_AF-I8TIG5-F1
#
_entry.id   AF-I8TIG5-F1
#
_cell.length_a   1.000
_cell.length_b   1.000
_cell.length_c   1.000
_cell.angle_alpha   90.00
_cell.angle_beta   90.00
_cell.angle_gamma   90.00
#
_symmetry.space_group_name_H-M   'P 1'
#
loop_
_entity.id
_entity.type
_entity.pdbx_description
1 polymer ?
#
loop_
_entity_poly.entity_id
_entity_poly.type
_entity_poly.pdbx_seq_one_letter_code
_entity_poly.pdbx_strand_id
1 'polypeptide(L)'
;MICIALPRLPGSRGESSSMTENLIFIFELLKGVTKIFTITRSWLENNLFASKNGFYEKSVTPLDAGTEAALTRLADLNDTLLSSVEPGQHSIIKDAISHLRRCFARYAHEQDAASVLSWLAGVDKEFVHVVCRRQPLALLVLMHWGVLLAELDGKTWWARKSGSALVSEILIALQGGDARWEEAVLWPKQKLGL
;
A
#
# COMPACT_ATOMS: atom_id res chain seq x y z
N MET A 1 12.68 14.81 32.82
CA MET A 1 11.69 15.48 31.94
C MET A 1 12.48 16.19 30.85
N ILE A 2 12.66 15.55 29.68
CA ILE A 2 13.41 16.12 28.56
C ILE A 2 12.38 16.49 27.50
N CYS A 3 12.13 17.79 27.36
CA CYS A 3 11.39 18.35 26.23
C CYS A 3 12.29 18.26 25.00
N ILE A 4 11.91 17.43 24.03
CA ILE A 4 12.51 17.48 22.69
C ILE A 4 11.69 18.47 21.88
N ALA A 5 12.23 19.68 21.73
CA ALA A 5 11.72 20.67 20.79
C ALA A 5 12.07 20.22 19.37
N LEU A 6 11.05 20.06 18.52
CA LEU A 6 11.24 19.84 17.09
C LEU A 6 11.80 21.11 16.44
N PRO A 7 12.78 21.00 15.52
CA PRO A 7 13.27 22.15 14.77
C PRO A 7 12.18 22.64 13.83
N ARG A 8 11.76 23.90 14.03
CA ARG A 8 10.84 24.59 13.11
C ARG A 8 11.60 24.95 11.85
N LEU A 9 11.22 24.36 10.72
CA LEU A 9 11.58 24.88 9.41
C LEU A 9 10.74 26.14 9.16
N PRO A 10 11.35 27.29 8.82
CA PRO A 10 10.62 28.50 8.47
C PRO A 10 9.91 28.27 7.13
N GLY A 11 8.62 28.61 7.10
CA GLY A 11 7.78 28.43 5.93
C GLY A 11 8.30 29.22 4.74
N SER A 12 8.37 28.54 3.58
CA SER A 12 8.16 29.18 2.30
C SER A 12 6.74 28.84 1.84
N ARG A 13 6.02 29.90 1.49
CA ARG A 13 4.71 29.91 0.85
C ARG A 13 4.60 28.87 -0.28
N GLY A 14 3.51 28.12 -0.27
CA GLY A 14 2.75 27.88 -1.50
C GLY A 14 3.22 26.76 -2.41
N GLU A 15 3.65 25.61 -1.89
CA GLU A 15 3.71 24.38 -2.69
C GLU A 15 3.17 23.24 -1.84
N SER A 16 1.97 22.77 -2.16
CA SER A 16 1.45 21.52 -1.63
C SER A 16 2.36 20.41 -2.13
N SER A 17 3.36 20.00 -1.33
CA SER A 17 4.12 18.80 -1.65
C SER A 17 3.11 17.67 -1.82
N SER A 18 2.98 17.18 -3.06
CA SER A 18 1.95 16.22 -3.41
C SER A 18 2.13 15.03 -2.47
N MET A 19 1.09 14.39 -1.95
CA MET A 19 1.39 13.23 -1.10
C MET A 19 1.91 12.02 -1.90
N THR A 20 2.00 12.10 -3.23
CA THR A 20 2.94 11.26 -3.99
C THR A 20 4.40 11.59 -3.69
N GLU A 21 4.78 12.85 -3.53
CA GLU A 21 6.08 13.24 -2.95
C GLU A 21 6.17 12.89 -1.47
N ASN A 22 5.10 12.99 -0.68
CA ASN A 22 5.15 12.50 0.71
C ASN A 22 5.22 10.98 0.79
N LEU A 23 4.70 10.23 -0.19
CA LEU A 23 4.77 8.78 -0.32
C LEU A 23 6.10 8.37 -0.91
N ILE A 24 6.64 9.09 -1.88
CA ILE A 24 8.03 8.92 -2.33
C ILE A 24 8.94 9.26 -1.17
N PHE A 25 8.67 10.29 -0.37
CA PHE A 25 9.42 10.61 0.84
C PHE A 25 9.15 9.60 1.95
N ILE A 26 7.99 8.95 2.06
CA ILE A 26 7.72 7.86 3.00
C ILE A 26 8.36 6.56 2.50
N PHE A 27 8.40 6.29 1.20
CA PHE A 27 9.07 5.14 0.58
C PHE A 27 10.59 5.34 0.58
N GLU A 28 11.10 6.55 0.36
CA GLU A 28 12.49 6.97 0.48
C GLU A 28 12.90 7.21 1.93
N LEU A 29 11.96 7.57 2.82
CA LEU A 29 12.16 7.43 4.27
C LEU A 29 12.28 5.95 4.52
N LEU A 30 11.27 5.10 4.31
CA LEU A 30 11.32 3.64 4.53
C LEU A 30 12.55 2.95 3.89
N LYS A 31 13.02 3.41 2.72
CA LYS A 31 14.24 2.91 2.04
C LYS A 31 15.53 3.57 2.53
N GLY A 32 15.57 4.87 2.81
CA GLY A 32 16.71 5.59 3.43
C GLY A 32 16.90 5.26 4.91
N VAL A 33 15.81 4.81 5.53
CA VAL A 33 15.61 4.13 6.81
C VAL A 33 16.02 2.67 6.67
N THR A 34 16.83 2.23 5.70
CA THR A 34 17.51 0.92 5.85
C THR A 34 18.31 0.87 7.19
N LYS A 35 18.64 2.04 7.78
CA LYS A 35 19.17 2.17 9.15
C LYS A 35 18.14 2.24 10.29
N ILE A 36 16.91 2.73 10.06
CA ILE A 36 15.82 2.73 11.08
C ILE A 36 14.97 1.45 10.97
N PHE A 37 15.03 0.72 9.85
CA PHE A 37 14.55 -0.66 9.71
C PHE A 37 15.29 -1.58 10.66
N THR A 38 16.48 -1.20 11.12
CA THR A 38 17.22 -1.86 12.21
C THR A 38 16.61 -1.56 13.59
N ILE A 39 15.96 -0.41 13.76
CA ILE A 39 15.33 0.04 15.01
C ILE A 39 13.88 -0.45 15.09
N THR A 40 13.11 -0.39 14.00
CA THR A 40 11.80 -1.05 13.93
C THR A 40 11.92 -2.54 13.71
N ARG A 41 13.06 -3.08 13.22
CA ARG A 41 13.29 -4.54 13.13
C ARG A 41 13.05 -5.21 14.45
N SER A 42 13.56 -4.72 15.57
CA SER A 42 13.39 -5.40 16.84
C SER A 42 11.92 -5.40 17.28
N TRP A 43 11.17 -4.32 17.06
CA TRP A 43 9.73 -4.27 17.33
C TRP A 43 8.91 -5.14 16.34
N LEU A 44 9.28 -5.13 15.06
CA LEU A 44 8.70 -5.91 13.98
C LEU A 44 9.02 -7.41 14.18
N GLU A 45 10.26 -7.77 14.53
CA GLU A 45 10.77 -9.12 14.82
C GLU A 45 10.16 -9.69 16.10
N ASN A 46 10.04 -8.89 17.14
CA ASN A 46 9.43 -9.34 18.39
C ASN A 46 7.91 -9.51 18.28
N ASN A 47 7.22 -8.81 17.38
CA ASN A 47 5.75 -8.82 17.31
C ASN A 47 5.17 -9.52 16.05
N LEU A 48 5.86 -9.47 14.91
CA LEU A 48 5.46 -10.13 13.65
C LEU A 48 6.21 -11.44 13.39
N PHE A 49 7.45 -11.58 13.87
CA PHE A 49 8.28 -12.77 13.63
C PHE A 49 8.31 -13.77 14.79
N ALA A 50 7.79 -13.43 15.97
CA ALA A 50 7.42 -14.43 16.99
C ALA A 50 6.38 -15.44 16.45
N SER A 51 5.61 -15.04 15.44
CA SER A 51 4.68 -15.88 14.69
C SER A 51 5.11 -16.03 13.23
N LYS A 52 6.41 -16.21 12.93
CA LYS A 52 6.87 -16.35 11.52
C LYS A 52 6.26 -17.57 10.81
N ASN A 53 5.87 -18.61 11.57
CA ASN A 53 5.14 -19.76 11.02
C ASN A 53 3.63 -19.53 10.87
N GLY A 54 3.00 -18.72 11.72
CA GLY A 54 1.55 -18.45 11.67
C GLY A 54 1.18 -17.21 10.85
N PHE A 55 2.09 -16.23 10.71
CA PHE A 55 1.79 -14.95 10.06
C PHE A 55 1.54 -15.10 8.56
N TYR A 56 2.34 -15.96 7.92
CA TYR A 56 2.22 -16.32 6.51
C TYR A 56 1.44 -17.62 6.29
N GLU A 57 0.92 -18.23 7.36
CA GLU A 57 0.00 -19.34 7.24
C GLU A 57 -1.24 -18.86 6.48
N LYS A 58 -1.72 -19.69 5.56
CA LYS A 58 -2.75 -19.32 4.60
C LYS A 58 -4.05 -19.07 5.38
N SER A 59 -4.33 -17.82 5.76
CA SER A 59 -5.59 -17.44 6.40
C SER A 59 -6.72 -17.91 5.49
N VAL A 60 -7.50 -18.89 5.97
CA VAL A 60 -8.56 -19.56 5.20
C VAL A 60 -9.82 -18.70 5.12
N THR A 61 -9.86 -17.57 5.84
CA THR A 61 -11.02 -16.68 5.85
C THR A 61 -11.29 -16.16 4.44
N PRO A 62 -12.45 -16.48 3.86
CA PRO A 62 -12.81 -15.99 2.54
C PRO A 62 -13.00 -14.47 2.61
N LEU A 63 -12.45 -13.78 1.60
CA LEU A 63 -12.64 -12.35 1.42
C LEU A 63 -14.11 -12.04 1.08
N ASP A 64 -14.56 -10.82 1.40
CA ASP A 64 -15.85 -10.37 0.88
C ASP A 64 -15.81 -10.33 -0.65
N ALA A 65 -16.95 -10.64 -1.26
CA ALA A 65 -17.06 -10.77 -2.71
C ALA A 65 -16.57 -9.52 -3.47
N GLY A 66 -16.76 -8.33 -2.89
CA GLY A 66 -16.30 -7.08 -3.48
C GLY A 66 -14.77 -6.97 -3.51
N THR A 67 -14.11 -7.24 -2.38
CA THR A 67 -12.64 -7.22 -2.29
C THR A 67 -12.01 -8.28 -3.19
N GLU A 68 -12.54 -9.51 -3.21
CA GLU A 68 -11.99 -10.57 -4.06
C GLU A 68 -12.17 -10.26 -5.56
N ALA A 69 -13.33 -9.73 -5.97
CA ALA A 69 -13.55 -9.31 -7.34
C ALA A 69 -12.60 -8.19 -7.77
N ALA A 70 -12.33 -7.22 -6.90
CA ALA A 70 -11.41 -6.11 -7.18
C ALA A 70 -9.96 -6.60 -7.35
N LEU A 71 -9.49 -7.48 -6.45
CA LEU A 71 -8.15 -8.06 -6.54
C LEU A 71 -7.99 -9.01 -7.73
N THR A 72 -9.06 -9.73 -8.11
CA THR A 72 -9.09 -10.57 -9.32
C THR A 72 -8.96 -9.71 -10.57
N ARG A 73 -9.72 -8.61 -10.65
CA ARG A 73 -9.62 -7.65 -11.75
C ARG A 73 -8.21 -7.07 -11.93
N LEU A 74 -7.49 -6.77 -10.83
CA LEU A 74 -6.09 -6.36 -10.91
C LEU A 74 -5.19 -7.45 -11.48
N ALA A 75 -5.41 -8.71 -11.08
CA ALA A 75 -4.66 -9.84 -11.60
C ALA A 75 -4.92 -10.05 -13.10
N ASP A 76 -6.19 -9.96 -13.52
CA ASP A 76 -6.58 -10.10 -14.94
C ASP A 76 -5.96 -8.98 -15.80
N LEU A 77 -5.94 -7.74 -15.29
CA LEU A 77 -5.27 -6.62 -15.95
C LEU A 77 -3.76 -6.85 -16.07
N ASN A 78 -3.12 -7.37 -15.02
CA ASN A 78 -1.70 -7.71 -15.05
C ASN A 78 -1.40 -8.79 -16.09
N ASP A 79 -2.18 -9.88 -16.08
CA ASP A 79 -2.05 -10.98 -17.02
C ASP A 79 -2.28 -10.52 -18.47
N THR A 80 -3.28 -9.68 -18.71
CA THR A 80 -3.60 -9.19 -20.06
C THR A 80 -2.53 -8.24 -20.61
N LEU A 81 -1.96 -7.38 -19.77
CA LEU A 81 -1.11 -6.29 -20.23
C LEU A 81 0.38 -6.62 -20.23
N LEU A 82 0.85 -7.44 -19.29
CA LEU A 82 2.29 -7.61 -19.05
C LEU A 82 2.80 -9.03 -19.27
N SER A 83 1.94 -10.06 -19.27
CA SER A 83 2.39 -11.45 -19.35
C SER A 83 3.26 -11.76 -20.57
N SER A 84 2.93 -11.16 -21.73
CA SER A 84 3.65 -11.33 -22.99
C SER A 84 4.60 -10.17 -23.32
N VAL A 85 4.39 -8.99 -22.73
CA VAL A 85 5.11 -7.75 -23.07
C VAL A 85 6.30 -7.54 -22.15
N GLU A 86 6.12 -7.67 -20.84
CA GLU A 86 7.16 -7.42 -19.83
C GLU A 86 7.07 -8.45 -18.70
N PRO A 87 7.52 -9.70 -18.92
CA PRO A 87 7.33 -10.81 -17.98
C PRO A 87 7.93 -10.58 -16.59
N GLY A 88 9.03 -9.82 -16.49
CA GLY A 88 9.63 -9.45 -15.21
C GLY A 88 8.69 -8.58 -14.38
N GLN A 89 8.14 -7.53 -14.98
CA GLN A 89 7.20 -6.64 -14.33
C GLN A 89 5.86 -7.32 -14.01
N HIS A 90 5.41 -8.20 -14.91
CA HIS A 90 4.25 -9.08 -14.66
C HIS A 90 4.40 -9.87 -13.37
N SER A 91 5.55 -10.55 -13.17
CA SER A 91 5.80 -11.32 -11.94
C SER A 91 5.82 -10.43 -10.70
N ILE A 92 6.50 -9.28 -10.77
CA ILE A 92 6.60 -8.34 -9.64
C ILE A 92 5.21 -7.86 -9.18
N ILE A 93 4.34 -7.49 -10.12
CA ILE A 93 2.98 -7.02 -9.82
C ILE A 93 2.10 -8.18 -9.33
N LYS A 94 2.22 -9.36 -9.94
CA LYS A 94 1.49 -10.56 -9.54
C LYS A 94 1.79 -10.95 -8.09
N ASP A 95 3.05 -10.87 -7.70
CA ASP A 95 3.47 -11.11 -6.33
C ASP A 95 2.90 -10.03 -5.40
N ALA A 96 3.02 -8.75 -5.75
CA ALA A 96 2.45 -7.66 -4.94
C ALA A 96 0.93 -7.81 -4.71
N ILE A 97 0.16 -8.21 -5.73
CA ILE A 97 -1.28 -8.51 -5.63
C ILE A 97 -1.53 -9.72 -4.71
N SER A 98 -0.74 -10.78 -4.85
CA SER A 98 -0.87 -12.00 -4.04
C SER A 98 -0.54 -11.75 -2.56
N HIS A 99 0.45 -10.89 -2.29
CA HIS A 99 0.76 -10.39 -0.96
C HIS A 99 -0.39 -9.54 -0.41
N LEU A 100 -0.95 -8.64 -1.22
CA LEU A 100 -2.05 -7.77 -0.81
C LEU A 100 -3.31 -8.57 -0.44
N ARG A 101 -3.66 -9.58 -1.25
CA ARG A 101 -4.78 -10.50 -0.99
C ARG A 101 -4.66 -11.18 0.38
N ARG A 102 -3.47 -11.65 0.74
CA ARG A 102 -3.20 -12.23 2.08
C ARG A 102 -3.38 -11.20 3.20
N CYS A 103 -2.94 -9.97 2.99
CA CYS A 103 -3.09 -8.91 4.00
C CYS A 103 -4.57 -8.57 4.25
N PHE A 104 -5.39 -8.50 3.21
CA PHE A 104 -6.84 -8.34 3.35
C PHE A 104 -7.47 -9.52 4.10
N ALA A 105 -7.12 -10.76 3.74
CA ALA A 105 -7.72 -11.95 4.35
C ALA A 105 -7.36 -12.07 5.84
N ARG A 106 -6.12 -11.72 6.17
CA ARG A 106 -5.64 -11.65 7.54
C ARG A 106 -6.31 -10.52 8.33
N TYR A 107 -6.42 -9.32 7.75
CA TYR A 107 -7.08 -8.19 8.41
C TYR A 107 -8.55 -8.47 8.71
N ALA A 108 -9.26 -9.19 7.83
CA ALA A 108 -10.64 -9.61 8.05
C ALA A 108 -10.81 -10.47 9.32
N HIS A 109 -9.75 -11.16 9.77
CA HIS A 109 -9.74 -11.95 11.00
C HIS A 109 -9.17 -11.16 12.19
N GLU A 110 -7.97 -10.61 12.05
CA GLU A 110 -7.22 -10.03 13.17
C GLU A 110 -7.59 -8.57 13.48
N GLN A 111 -8.06 -7.82 12.47
CA GLN A 111 -8.35 -6.39 12.54
C GLN A 111 -7.20 -5.52 13.10
N ASP A 112 -5.96 -5.98 12.95
CA ASP A 112 -4.77 -5.37 13.51
C ASP A 112 -3.96 -4.53 12.49
N ALA A 113 -3.16 -3.60 13.00
CA ALA A 113 -2.27 -2.80 12.15
C ALA A 113 -1.15 -3.65 11.51
N ALA A 114 -0.79 -4.76 12.15
CA ALA A 114 0.22 -5.69 11.65
C ALA A 114 -0.17 -6.30 10.30
N SER A 115 -1.43 -6.68 10.12
CA SER A 115 -1.95 -7.20 8.84
C SER A 115 -1.81 -6.18 7.72
N VAL A 116 -2.14 -4.91 8.00
CA VAL A 116 -2.03 -3.82 7.02
C VAL A 116 -0.57 -3.50 6.67
N LEU A 117 0.29 -3.38 7.68
CA LEU A 117 1.69 -2.99 7.50
C LEU A 117 2.57 -4.11 6.92
N SER A 118 2.15 -5.37 7.07
CA SER A 118 2.88 -6.50 6.53
C SER A 118 3.02 -6.50 5.01
N TRP A 119 2.09 -5.84 4.30
CA TRP A 119 2.21 -5.66 2.86
C TRP A 119 3.46 -4.85 2.49
N LEU A 120 3.73 -3.75 3.20
CA LEU A 120 4.93 -2.93 2.98
C LEU A 120 6.22 -3.69 3.30
N ALA A 121 6.19 -4.59 4.30
CA ALA A 121 7.34 -5.41 4.65
C ALA A 121 7.56 -6.58 3.67
N GLY A 122 6.50 -7.03 2.99
CA GLY A 122 6.53 -8.20 2.11
C GLY A 122 6.64 -7.88 0.63
N VAL A 123 6.38 -6.63 0.21
CA VAL A 123 6.45 -6.24 -1.21
C VAL A 123 7.89 -6.07 -1.68
N ASP A 124 8.20 -6.53 -2.90
CA ASP A 124 9.56 -6.47 -3.43
C ASP A 124 10.04 -5.01 -3.64
N LYS A 125 11.34 -4.78 -3.44
CA LYS A 125 11.98 -3.48 -3.70
C LYS A 125 11.80 -3.00 -5.15
N GLU A 126 11.71 -3.94 -6.10
CA GLU A 126 11.47 -3.74 -7.52
C GLU A 126 10.06 -3.20 -7.76
N PHE A 127 9.06 -3.69 -7.04
CA PHE A 127 7.69 -3.15 -7.12
C PHE A 127 7.66 -1.66 -6.75
N VAL A 128 8.40 -1.27 -5.71
CA VAL A 128 8.50 0.14 -5.34
C VAL A 128 9.14 0.97 -6.45
N HIS A 129 10.13 0.42 -7.17
CA HIS A 129 10.70 1.11 -8.33
C HIS A 129 9.64 1.32 -9.44
N VAL A 130 8.81 0.30 -9.70
CA VAL A 130 7.71 0.39 -10.65
C VAL A 130 6.67 1.45 -10.24
N VAL A 131 6.35 1.54 -8.95
CA VAL A 131 5.50 2.62 -8.39
C VAL A 131 6.13 4.00 -8.59
N CYS A 132 7.44 4.15 -8.29
CA CYS A 132 8.15 5.42 -8.47
C CYS A 132 8.18 5.88 -9.93
N ARG A 133 8.16 4.93 -10.89
CA ARG A 133 8.00 5.22 -12.32
C ARG A 133 6.56 5.58 -12.72
N ARG A 134 5.65 5.72 -11.75
CA ARG A 134 4.22 6.03 -11.93
C ARG A 134 3.53 5.09 -12.91
N GLN A 135 3.94 3.81 -12.94
CA GLN A 135 3.25 2.85 -13.79
C GLN A 135 1.80 2.70 -13.30
N PRO A 136 0.78 2.87 -14.16
CA PRO A 136 -0.62 2.88 -13.74
C PRO A 136 -1.06 1.64 -12.96
N LEU A 137 -0.67 0.44 -13.43
CA LEU A 137 -1.08 -0.80 -12.78
C LEU A 137 -0.48 -0.95 -11.37
N ALA A 138 0.77 -0.56 -11.15
CA ALA A 138 1.37 -0.57 -9.82
C ALA A 138 0.75 0.48 -8.89
N LEU A 139 0.36 1.65 -9.42
CA LEU A 139 -0.41 2.65 -8.68
C LEU A 139 -1.78 2.10 -8.28
N LEU A 140 -2.46 1.33 -9.15
CA LEU A 140 -3.73 0.67 -8.81
C LEU A 140 -3.57 -0.35 -7.68
N VAL A 141 -2.49 -1.14 -7.67
CA VAL A 141 -2.20 -2.05 -6.55
C VAL A 141 -1.98 -1.26 -5.26
N LEU A 142 -1.19 -0.18 -5.30
CA LEU A 142 -0.98 0.69 -4.13
C LEU A 142 -2.28 1.35 -3.65
N MET A 143 -3.18 1.71 -4.56
CA MET A 143 -4.49 2.26 -4.25
C MET A 143 -5.35 1.27 -3.47
N HIS A 144 -5.31 -0.02 -3.83
CA HIS A 144 -6.03 -1.07 -3.10
C HIS A 144 -5.43 -1.26 -1.69
N TRP A 145 -4.10 -1.15 -1.54
CA TRP A 145 -3.51 -1.09 -0.20
C TRP A 145 -3.96 0.15 0.59
N GLY A 146 -4.19 1.29 -0.07
CA GLY A 146 -4.77 2.48 0.56
C GLY A 146 -6.18 2.26 1.13
N VAL A 147 -6.99 1.41 0.50
CA VAL A 147 -8.28 0.98 1.06
C VAL A 147 -8.05 0.18 2.35
N LEU A 148 -7.13 -0.77 2.35
CA LEU A 148 -6.78 -1.54 3.55
C LEU A 148 -6.22 -0.65 4.66
N LEU A 149 -5.44 0.39 4.32
CA LEU A 149 -4.93 1.36 5.28
C LEU A 149 -6.05 2.20 5.91
N ALA A 150 -7.10 2.53 5.15
CA ALA A 150 -8.24 3.29 5.66
C ALA A 150 -9.01 2.54 6.75
N GLU A 151 -8.95 1.21 6.80
CA GLU A 151 -9.56 0.41 7.86
C GLU A 151 -8.98 0.68 9.25
N LEU A 152 -7.79 1.29 9.32
CA LEU A 152 -7.15 1.74 10.57
C LEU A 152 -7.57 3.15 10.99
N ASP A 153 -8.31 3.89 10.16
CA ASP A 153 -8.79 5.22 10.51
C ASP A 153 -9.71 5.14 11.75
N GLY A 154 -9.51 6.06 12.69
CA GLY A 154 -10.18 6.06 13.99
C GLY A 154 -9.69 4.98 14.97
N LYS A 155 -8.96 3.95 14.53
CA LYS A 155 -8.40 2.89 15.40
C LYS A 155 -6.96 3.19 15.82
N THR A 156 -6.16 3.81 14.96
CA THR A 156 -4.80 4.22 15.26
C THR A 156 -4.57 5.69 14.91
N TRP A 157 -3.92 6.43 15.82
CA TRP A 157 -3.77 7.88 15.69
C TRP A 157 -2.97 8.31 14.44
N TRP A 158 -2.02 7.46 14.00
CA TRP A 158 -1.14 7.74 12.86
C TRP A 158 -1.76 7.37 11.50
N ALA A 159 -2.82 6.55 11.47
CA ALA A 159 -3.48 6.16 10.22
C ALA A 159 -4.66 7.06 9.85
N ARG A 160 -4.95 8.08 10.67
CA ARG A 160 -6.10 8.95 10.51
C ARG A 160 -6.11 9.62 9.13
N LYS A 161 -7.14 9.36 8.33
CA LYS A 161 -7.30 9.79 6.93
C LYS A 161 -6.19 9.37 5.96
N SER A 162 -5.21 8.56 6.37
CA SER A 162 -4.03 8.25 5.56
C SER A 162 -4.40 7.42 4.32
N GLY A 163 -5.31 6.44 4.47
CA GLY A 163 -5.80 5.63 3.36
C GLY A 163 -6.56 6.44 2.31
N SER A 164 -7.55 7.24 2.73
CA SER A 164 -8.34 8.08 1.81
C SER A 164 -7.51 9.14 1.10
N ALA A 165 -6.51 9.71 1.77
CA ALA A 165 -5.62 10.68 1.15
C ALA A 165 -4.73 10.04 0.07
N LEU A 166 -4.11 8.90 0.37
CA LEU A 166 -3.36 8.08 -0.59
C LEU A 166 -4.20 7.74 -1.83
N VAL A 167 -5.43 7.26 -1.64
CA VAL A 167 -6.33 6.93 -2.75
C VAL A 167 -6.66 8.17 -3.58
N SER A 168 -6.91 9.31 -2.94
CA SER A 168 -7.20 10.57 -3.63
C SER A 168 -6.06 11.07 -4.51
N GLU A 169 -4.82 10.91 -4.09
CA GLU A 169 -3.68 11.30 -4.91
C GLU A 169 -3.42 10.35 -6.06
N ILE A 170 -3.61 9.05 -5.84
CA ILE A 170 -3.51 8.08 -6.93
C ILE A 170 -4.60 8.36 -7.96
N LEU A 171 -5.82 8.72 -7.55
CA LEU A 171 -6.86 9.19 -8.47
C LEU A 171 -6.36 10.34 -9.33
N ILE A 172 -5.77 11.38 -8.72
CA ILE A 172 -5.22 12.52 -9.43
C ILE A 172 -4.07 12.10 -10.36
N ALA A 173 -3.19 11.21 -9.91
CA ALA A 173 -2.06 10.72 -10.72
C ALA A 173 -2.52 9.86 -11.91
N LEU A 174 -3.71 9.26 -11.84
CA LEU A 174 -4.32 8.49 -12.91
C LEU A 174 -5.29 9.31 -13.78
N GLN A 175 -5.59 10.57 -13.42
CA GLN A 175 -6.44 11.46 -14.23
C GLN A 175 -5.81 11.69 -15.61
N GLY A 176 -6.62 11.55 -16.67
CA GLY A 176 -6.16 11.66 -18.05
C GLY A 176 -5.39 10.42 -18.56
N GLY A 177 -5.38 9.33 -17.79
CA GLY A 177 -4.84 8.04 -18.20
C GLY A 177 -5.76 7.27 -19.15
N ASP A 178 -5.30 6.07 -19.53
CA ASP A 178 -6.06 5.13 -20.38
C ASP A 178 -7.38 4.71 -19.71
N ALA A 179 -8.48 4.73 -20.47
CA ALA A 179 -9.83 4.38 -20.01
C ALA A 179 -9.90 2.99 -19.36
N ARG A 180 -8.95 2.09 -19.67
CA ARG A 180 -8.85 0.77 -19.05
C ARG A 180 -8.67 0.78 -17.53
N TRP A 181 -8.21 1.89 -16.94
CA TRP A 181 -8.03 2.01 -15.49
C TRP A 181 -9.30 2.43 -14.77
N GLU A 182 -10.25 3.04 -15.47
CA GLU A 182 -11.45 3.65 -14.87
C GLU A 182 -12.23 2.63 -14.05
N GLU A 183 -12.40 1.41 -14.57
CA GLU A 183 -13.16 0.37 -13.89
C GLU A 183 -12.42 -0.17 -12.65
N ALA A 184 -11.09 -0.27 -12.71
CA ALA A 184 -10.26 -0.71 -11.59
C ALA A 184 -10.19 0.32 -10.44
N VAL A 185 -10.46 1.58 -10.76
CA VAL A 185 -10.51 2.71 -9.82
C VAL A 185 -11.85 2.78 -9.06
N LEU A 186 -12.94 2.23 -9.61
CA LEU A 186 -14.29 2.35 -9.03
C LEU A 186 -14.39 1.72 -7.64
N TRP A 187 -13.83 0.52 -7.45
CA TRP A 187 -13.96 -0.19 -6.19
C TRP A 187 -13.29 0.56 -5.02
N PRO A 188 -12.02 1.03 -5.13
CA PRO A 188 -11.41 1.83 -4.07
C PRO A 188 -12.18 3.13 -3.76
N LYS A 189 -12.70 3.81 -4.78
CA LYS A 189 -13.53 5.01 -4.60
C LYS A 189 -14.78 4.73 -3.79
N GLN A 190 -15.52 3.69 -4.18
CA GLN A 190 -16.77 3.30 -3.50
C GLN A 190 -16.53 2.89 -2.05
N LYS A 191 -15.48 2.13 -1.77
CA LYS A 191 -15.12 1.70 -0.40
C LYS A 191 -14.83 2.89 0.52
N LEU A 192 -14.28 3.97 -0.01
CA LEU A 192 -13.87 5.15 0.76
C LEU A 192 -14.83 6.34 0.66
N GLY A 193 -15.92 6.22 -0.12
CA GLY A 193 -16.88 7.30 -0.34
C GLY A 193 -16.30 8.51 -1.08
N LEU A 194 -15.43 8.28 -2.07
CA LEU A 194 -14.73 9.29 -2.89
C LEU A 194 -15.30 9.42 -4.31
#